data_AF-A0A935Y3M1-F1
#
_entry.id   AF-A0A935Y3M1-F1
#
_cell.length_a   1.000
_cell.length_b   1.000
_cell.length_c   1.000
_cell.angle_alpha   90.00
_cell.angle_beta   90.00
_cell.angle_gamma   90.00
#
_symmetry.space_group_name_H-M   'P 1'
#
loop_
_entity.id
_entity.type
_entity.pdbx_description
1 polymer ?
#
loop_
_entity_poly.entity_id
_entity_poly.type
_entity_poly.pdbx_seq_one_letter_code
_entity_poly.pdbx_strand_id
1 'polypeptide(L)'
;MNLSEIFDNSITENDYEKWLGQFDKIDIPIITTLVQNIKYFSLKKTENSIEKLFTEVIATTKTIERVLFIPVGYVVKSGSIVAYTFRKQNQIPENKFIPYTDLNNDTLLNIDFLVFIDDFIGTGHQCCEVWRDLSRKLKNLNSNPNLIYATIATTKQGKDEVESKTTFKVLTSCQIENSEIPFHDDSKIFTNSSDKERAKEIVSKYGKNLYPKYPLGYKNNSLLVGFYYSTPNNTLPIFWSSHNNWKPLLTKGDDFRDPQFLVGPEINIPQNLTFKGFENTFVDDNLLDHFDVDANIMIKLTQELKNTKLLLIIIPVIQRLKLKEAIVTELIKLINELKAEVHEHKNVTSAIFISDKETVGKLKYYIKIDDTSISETKSIIDLANQSNGFEDCIAIDNKGIVIGNFTYDKDEAKLNYIPKSLRRAVNFSSKMEGLLILFEGENRVNLIWKGQRLISHRKSNWYLTPSNFEKLNTSLAQLHGVKKIQLIDFLLLQ
;
A
#
# COMPACT_ATOMS: atom_id res chain seq x y z
N MET A 1 -11.57 28.56 18.14
CA MET A 1 -11.68 27.22 17.54
C MET A 1 -10.57 26.36 18.11
N ASN A 2 -10.88 25.18 18.64
CA ASN A 2 -9.87 24.31 19.24
C ASN A 2 -9.40 23.28 18.21
N LEU A 3 -8.26 23.54 17.54
CA LEU A 3 -7.70 22.63 16.52
C LEU A 3 -7.31 21.27 17.12
N SER A 4 -6.85 21.24 18.37
CA SER A 4 -6.47 20.00 19.06
C SER A 4 -7.65 19.04 19.21
N GLU A 5 -8.86 19.57 19.46
CA GLU A 5 -10.08 18.78 19.63
C GLU A 5 -10.58 18.21 18.29
N ILE A 6 -10.47 19.00 17.23
CA ILE A 6 -10.89 18.61 15.88
C ILE A 6 -9.95 17.54 15.33
N PHE A 7 -8.64 17.82 15.36
CA PHE A 7 -7.63 17.03 14.66
C PHE A 7 -6.79 16.10 15.56
N ASP A 8 -7.09 16.00 16.86
CA ASP A 8 -6.30 15.22 17.86
C ASP A 8 -4.80 15.53 17.80
N ASN A 9 -4.45 16.81 17.63
CA ASN A 9 -3.06 17.29 17.46
C ASN A 9 -2.33 16.81 16.19
N SER A 10 -3.00 16.13 15.26
CA SER A 10 -2.39 15.76 13.96
C SER A 10 -2.10 16.99 13.08
N ILE A 11 -2.64 18.16 13.41
CA ILE A 11 -2.44 19.42 12.68
C ILE A 11 -2.01 20.49 13.68
N THR A 12 -0.85 21.11 13.43
CA THR A 12 -0.34 22.21 14.25
C THR A 12 -1.00 23.54 13.88
N GLU A 13 -0.97 24.51 14.79
CA GLU A 13 -1.44 25.88 14.51
C GLU A 13 -0.69 26.48 13.30
N ASN A 14 0.62 26.26 13.21
CA ASN A 14 1.44 26.71 12.08
C ASN A 14 1.04 26.06 10.74
N ASP A 15 0.70 24.77 10.73
CA ASP A 15 0.21 24.11 9.51
C ASP A 15 -1.15 24.68 9.08
N TYR A 16 -2.03 24.91 10.06
CA TYR A 16 -3.33 25.51 9.83
C TYR A 16 -3.22 26.94 9.29
N GLU A 17 -2.37 27.78 9.90
CA GLU A 17 -2.15 29.16 9.46
C GLU A 17 -1.54 29.24 8.06
N LYS A 18 -0.55 28.37 7.77
CA LYS A 18 0.03 28.27 6.42
C LYS A 18 -1.00 27.86 5.39
N TRP A 19 -1.87 26.90 5.72
CA TRP A 19 -2.96 26.49 4.85
C TRP A 19 -3.99 27.61 4.64
N LEU A 20 -4.40 28.26 5.74
CA LEU A 20 -5.40 29.33 5.75
C LEU A 20 -4.91 30.60 5.02
N GLY A 21 -3.60 30.86 5.04
CA GLY A 21 -2.97 31.96 4.32
C GLY A 21 -3.02 31.86 2.79
N GLN A 22 -3.49 30.74 2.24
CA GLN A 22 -3.71 30.56 0.80
C GLN A 22 -5.06 31.10 0.31
N PHE A 23 -5.95 31.51 1.23
CA PHE A 23 -7.27 32.06 0.93
C PHE A 23 -7.27 33.58 1.01
N ASP A 24 -8.14 34.23 0.23
CA ASP A 24 -8.40 35.66 0.37
C ASP A 24 -8.96 35.96 1.77
N LYS A 25 -8.53 37.09 2.36
CA LYS A 25 -8.92 37.49 3.73
C LYS A 25 -10.45 37.52 3.95
N ILE A 26 -11.20 37.87 2.91
CA ILE A 26 -12.66 37.95 2.95
C ILE A 26 -13.34 36.56 2.96
N ASP A 27 -12.62 35.52 2.57
CA ASP A 27 -13.10 34.14 2.49
C ASP A 27 -12.83 33.36 3.79
N ILE A 28 -11.82 33.78 4.58
CA ILE A 28 -11.35 33.12 5.81
C ILE A 28 -12.47 32.78 6.82
N PRO A 29 -13.46 33.66 7.11
CA PRO A 29 -14.52 33.33 8.07
C PRO A 29 -15.29 32.07 7.68
N ILE A 30 -15.63 31.94 6.40
CA ILE A 30 -16.36 30.78 5.87
C ILE A 30 -15.49 29.53 5.88
N ILE A 31 -14.22 29.64 5.49
CA ILE A 31 -13.27 28.53 5.53
C ILE A 31 -13.11 28.01 6.96
N THR A 32 -13.08 28.91 7.94
CA THR A 32 -12.98 28.57 9.36
C THR A 32 -14.22 27.81 9.84
N THR A 33 -15.43 28.22 9.43
CA THR A 33 -16.67 27.48 9.73
C THR A 33 -16.63 26.06 9.16
N LEU A 34 -16.10 25.86 7.95
CA LEU A 34 -15.96 24.51 7.37
C LEU A 34 -14.98 23.64 8.16
N VAL A 35 -13.87 24.20 8.63
CA VAL A 35 -12.89 23.48 9.46
C VAL A 35 -13.50 23.05 10.80
N GLN A 36 -14.32 23.90 11.43
CA GLN A 36 -14.99 23.58 12.69
C GLN A 36 -15.95 22.38 12.58
N ASN A 37 -16.47 22.12 11.38
CA ASN A 37 -17.45 21.06 11.13
C ASN A 37 -16.82 19.81 10.50
N ILE A 38 -15.49 19.72 10.43
CA ILE A 38 -14.81 18.57 9.85
C ILE A 38 -14.80 17.38 10.81
N LYS A 39 -15.23 16.22 10.31
CA LYS A 39 -15.08 14.93 10.98
C LYS A 39 -13.73 14.35 10.60
N TYR A 40 -12.71 14.65 11.40
CA TYR A 40 -11.38 14.07 11.21
C TYR A 40 -11.20 12.83 12.09
N PHE A 41 -10.92 11.70 11.44
CA PHE A 41 -10.58 10.43 12.05
C PHE A 41 -9.05 10.34 12.18
N SER A 42 -8.55 10.76 13.35
CA SER A 42 -7.18 10.46 13.79
C SER A 42 -6.96 8.96 13.93
N LEU A 43 -5.73 8.54 14.21
CA LEU A 43 -5.45 7.14 14.56
C LEU A 43 -6.36 6.67 15.71
N LYS A 44 -6.37 7.40 16.82
CA LYS A 44 -7.15 7.06 18.01
C LYS A 44 -8.66 7.02 17.73
N LYS A 45 -9.19 8.02 17.02
CA LYS A 45 -10.60 8.04 16.60
C LYS A 45 -10.92 6.87 15.65
N THR A 46 -9.97 6.47 14.80
CA THR A 46 -10.11 5.31 13.91
C THR A 46 -10.16 4.00 14.70
N GLU A 47 -9.25 3.77 15.65
CA GLU A 47 -9.22 2.57 16.50
C GLU A 47 -10.51 2.44 17.33
N ASN A 48 -10.98 3.54 17.93
CA ASN A 48 -12.26 3.58 18.66
C ASN A 48 -13.44 3.27 17.74
N SER A 49 -13.38 3.73 16.48
CA SER A 49 -14.42 3.47 15.49
C SER A 49 -14.43 2.00 15.06
N ILE A 50 -13.25 1.39 14.89
CA ILE A 50 -13.10 -0.04 14.59
C ILE A 50 -13.64 -0.91 15.73
N GLU A 51 -13.41 -0.54 16.99
CA GLU A 51 -13.95 -1.24 18.16
C GLU A 51 -15.48 -1.24 18.17
N LYS A 52 -16.09 -0.06 17.95
CA LYS A 52 -17.54 0.09 17.84
C LYS A 52 -18.09 -0.74 16.68
N LEU A 53 -17.44 -0.67 15.52
CA LEU A 53 -17.82 -1.41 14.33
C LEU A 53 -17.76 -2.93 14.57
N PHE A 54 -16.73 -3.43 15.25
CA PHE A 54 -16.63 -4.84 15.60
C PHE A 54 -17.73 -5.26 16.56
N THR A 55 -18.06 -4.42 17.54
CA THR A 55 -19.17 -4.67 18.47
C THR A 55 -20.50 -4.81 17.71
N GLU A 56 -20.77 -3.96 16.71
CA GLU A 56 -21.96 -4.06 15.87
C GLU A 56 -21.98 -5.32 14.99
N VAL A 57 -20.81 -5.70 14.45
CA VAL A 57 -20.65 -6.93 13.68
C VAL A 57 -20.97 -8.12 14.56
N ILE A 58 -20.38 -8.25 15.75
CA ILE A 58 -20.63 -9.37 16.66
C ILE A 58 -22.08 -9.38 17.17
N ALA A 59 -22.66 -8.21 17.46
CA ALA A 59 -24.07 -8.11 17.84
C ALA A 59 -25.01 -8.65 16.73
N THR A 60 -24.63 -8.45 15.47
CA THR A 60 -25.36 -8.94 14.29
C THR A 60 -25.09 -10.42 14.00
N THR A 61 -23.83 -10.86 13.99
CA THR A 61 -23.45 -12.22 13.60
C THR A 61 -23.52 -13.24 14.75
N LYS A 62 -23.63 -12.78 16.01
CA LYS A 62 -23.63 -13.55 17.27
C LYS A 62 -22.33 -14.27 17.60
N THR A 63 -21.63 -14.79 16.60
CA THR A 63 -20.33 -15.43 16.70
C THR A 63 -19.44 -15.03 15.54
N ILE A 64 -18.12 -15.20 15.70
CA ILE A 64 -17.13 -15.02 14.65
C ILE A 64 -16.81 -16.32 13.91
N GLU A 65 -17.18 -17.48 14.48
CA GLU A 65 -16.84 -18.79 13.94
C GLU A 65 -17.50 -19.08 12.58
N ARG A 66 -18.65 -18.48 12.31
CA ARG A 66 -19.42 -18.66 11.05
C ARG A 66 -19.34 -17.42 10.16
N VAL A 67 -18.29 -16.62 10.32
CA VAL A 67 -18.06 -15.37 9.60
C VAL A 67 -16.78 -15.47 8.77
N LEU A 68 -16.80 -14.91 7.56
CA LEU A 68 -15.60 -14.57 6.81
C LEU A 68 -15.56 -13.07 6.52
N PHE A 69 -14.38 -12.50 6.67
CA PHE A 69 -14.11 -11.09 6.42
C PHE A 69 -13.43 -10.89 5.07
N ILE A 70 -13.88 -9.89 4.32
CA ILE A 70 -13.40 -9.58 2.98
C ILE A 70 -12.97 -8.12 2.94
N PRO A 71 -11.67 -7.82 2.87
CA PRO A 71 -11.20 -6.45 2.67
C PRO A 71 -11.71 -5.90 1.34
N VAL A 72 -12.25 -4.68 1.35
CA VAL A 72 -12.69 -3.99 0.14
C VAL A 72 -11.54 -3.19 -0.45
N GLY A 73 -11.42 -3.25 -1.77
CA GLY A 73 -10.40 -2.56 -2.54
C GLY A 73 -9.19 -3.43 -2.83
N TYR A 74 -8.32 -2.94 -3.71
CA TYR A 74 -7.06 -3.61 -4.01
C TYR A 74 -6.12 -3.53 -2.80
N VAL A 75 -5.27 -4.55 -2.66
CA VAL A 75 -4.06 -4.44 -1.82
C VAL A 75 -3.36 -3.14 -2.19
N VAL A 76 -3.03 -2.28 -1.21
CA VAL A 76 -2.48 -0.89 -1.33
C VAL A 76 -3.52 0.25 -1.20
N LYS A 77 -4.83 0.00 -1.08
CA LYS A 77 -5.83 1.06 -0.76
C LYS A 77 -6.15 1.15 0.74
N SER A 78 -6.76 2.27 1.17
CA SER A 78 -7.13 2.58 2.56
C SER A 78 -8.00 1.51 3.23
N GLY A 79 -8.93 0.88 2.50
CA GLY A 79 -9.73 -0.24 3.01
C GLY A 79 -8.90 -1.46 3.48
N SER A 80 -7.70 -1.68 2.93
CA SER A 80 -6.79 -2.74 3.40
C SER A 80 -6.13 -2.41 4.75
N ILE A 81 -5.87 -1.12 5.02
CA ILE A 81 -5.35 -0.67 6.32
C ILE A 81 -6.41 -0.89 7.39
N VAL A 82 -7.65 -0.49 7.11
CA VAL A 82 -8.78 -0.67 8.03
C VAL A 82 -9.04 -2.15 8.29
N ALA A 83 -9.03 -3.01 7.27
CA ALA A 83 -9.19 -4.44 7.45
C ALA A 83 -8.06 -5.07 8.29
N TYR A 84 -6.82 -4.60 8.12
CA TYR A 84 -5.70 -5.04 8.92
C TYR A 84 -5.85 -4.65 10.40
N THR A 85 -6.15 -3.37 10.68
CA THR A 85 -6.35 -2.88 12.04
C THR A 85 -7.55 -3.57 12.70
N PHE A 86 -8.66 -3.73 11.97
CA PHE A 86 -9.85 -4.45 12.43
C PHE A 86 -9.53 -5.89 12.84
N ARG A 87 -8.71 -6.61 12.06
CA ARG A 87 -8.29 -7.97 12.41
C ARG A 87 -7.44 -7.99 13.68
N LYS A 88 -6.42 -7.13 13.74
CA LYS A 88 -5.42 -7.12 14.81
C LYS A 88 -6.00 -6.70 16.15
N GLN A 89 -6.73 -5.58 16.17
CA GLN A 89 -7.35 -5.03 17.38
C GLN A 89 -8.34 -6.01 18.01
N ASN A 90 -9.07 -6.75 17.17
CA ASN A 90 -10.09 -7.71 17.61
C ASN A 90 -9.59 -9.16 17.67
N GLN A 91 -8.27 -9.39 17.54
CA GLN A 91 -7.62 -10.71 17.64
C GLN A 91 -8.23 -11.80 16.74
N ILE A 92 -8.68 -11.41 15.55
CA ILE A 92 -9.37 -12.32 14.63
C ILE A 92 -8.34 -13.23 13.93
N PRO A 93 -8.56 -14.56 13.90
CA PRO A 93 -7.69 -15.50 13.20
C PRO A 93 -7.50 -15.12 11.72
N GLU A 94 -6.28 -15.32 11.21
CA GLU A 94 -5.92 -14.91 9.86
C GLU A 94 -6.71 -15.65 8.77
N ASN A 95 -7.02 -16.93 8.99
CA ASN A 95 -7.83 -17.75 8.08
C ASN A 95 -9.29 -17.30 7.96
N LYS A 96 -9.74 -16.33 8.77
CA LYS A 96 -11.07 -15.71 8.65
C LYS A 96 -11.10 -14.56 7.66
N PHE A 97 -9.94 -14.09 7.19
CA PHE A 97 -9.84 -13.05 6.18
C PHE A 97 -9.44 -13.67 4.84
N ILE A 98 -10.28 -13.49 3.83
CA ILE A 98 -10.01 -13.97 2.47
C ILE A 98 -10.23 -12.87 1.45
N PRO A 99 -9.48 -12.86 0.34
CA PRO A 99 -9.79 -11.97 -0.77
C PRO A 99 -11.08 -12.43 -1.44
N TYR A 100 -11.81 -11.48 -2.03
CA TYR A 100 -13.03 -11.74 -2.78
C TYR A 100 -12.85 -12.81 -3.89
N THR A 101 -11.66 -12.88 -4.50
CA THR A 101 -11.33 -13.85 -5.56
C THR A 101 -11.36 -15.29 -5.07
N ASP A 102 -11.13 -15.53 -3.79
CA ASP A 102 -10.97 -16.87 -3.24
C ASP A 102 -12.29 -17.50 -2.79
N LEU A 103 -13.38 -16.73 -2.79
CA LEU A 103 -14.73 -17.26 -2.55
C LEU A 103 -15.05 -18.42 -3.48
N ASN A 104 -15.41 -19.56 -2.89
CA ASN A 104 -15.84 -20.80 -3.54
C ASN A 104 -16.65 -21.66 -2.55
N ASN A 105 -17.19 -22.80 -3.00
CA ASN A 105 -18.02 -23.67 -2.16
C ASN A 105 -17.29 -24.12 -0.89
N ASP A 106 -16.01 -24.51 -0.99
CA ASP A 106 -15.24 -24.99 0.16
C ASP A 106 -15.00 -23.90 1.19
N THR A 107 -14.68 -22.68 0.74
CA THR A 107 -14.49 -21.54 1.66
C THR A 107 -15.80 -21.13 2.34
N LEU A 108 -16.95 -21.38 1.72
CA LEU A 108 -18.26 -21.03 2.28
C LEU A 108 -18.87 -22.16 3.13
N LEU A 109 -18.20 -23.31 3.26
CA LEU A 109 -18.66 -24.38 4.13
C LEU A 109 -18.81 -23.87 5.57
N ASN A 110 -20.02 -24.01 6.12
CA ASN A 110 -20.39 -23.58 7.48
C ASN A 110 -20.24 -22.06 7.73
N ILE A 111 -20.30 -21.23 6.69
CA ILE A 111 -20.27 -19.77 6.80
C ILE A 111 -21.68 -19.19 6.62
N ASP A 112 -22.13 -18.44 7.62
CA ASP A 112 -23.43 -17.76 7.62
C ASP A 112 -23.33 -16.31 7.15
N PHE A 113 -22.16 -15.68 7.34
CA PHE A 113 -21.96 -14.25 7.09
C PHE A 113 -20.69 -13.99 6.30
N LEU A 114 -20.80 -13.13 5.28
CA LEU A 114 -19.68 -12.46 4.67
C LEU A 114 -19.69 -10.99 5.08
N VAL A 115 -18.61 -10.55 5.73
CA VAL A 115 -18.45 -9.18 6.25
C VAL A 115 -17.39 -8.47 5.43
N PHE A 116 -17.81 -7.52 4.61
CA PHE A 116 -16.92 -6.69 3.81
C PHE A 116 -16.43 -5.52 4.66
N ILE A 117 -15.12 -5.28 4.68
CA ILE A 117 -14.50 -4.21 5.48
C ILE A 117 -13.98 -3.11 4.56
N ASP A 118 -14.44 -1.88 4.76
CA ASP A 118 -13.98 -0.69 4.04
C ASP A 118 -13.81 0.52 4.98
N ASP A 119 -13.08 1.55 4.55
CA ASP A 119 -12.90 2.76 5.34
C ASP A 119 -14.11 3.70 5.29
N PHE A 120 -14.67 3.90 4.11
CA PHE A 120 -15.66 4.95 3.90
C PHE A 120 -16.66 4.65 2.77
N ILE A 121 -17.95 4.88 3.03
CA ILE A 121 -19.00 4.86 2.00
C ILE A 121 -19.50 6.29 1.73
N GLY A 122 -19.06 6.87 0.61
CA GLY A 122 -19.51 8.18 0.15
C GLY A 122 -20.88 8.16 -0.52
N THR A 123 -20.93 7.66 -1.76
CA THR A 123 -22.15 7.58 -2.59
C THR A 123 -22.73 6.16 -2.68
N GLY A 124 -22.07 5.16 -2.11
CA GLY A 124 -22.45 3.74 -2.28
C GLY A 124 -22.07 3.12 -3.63
N HIS A 125 -21.61 3.92 -4.61
CA HIS A 125 -21.35 3.43 -5.97
C HIS A 125 -20.38 2.24 -6.03
N GLN A 126 -19.25 2.32 -5.32
CA GLN A 126 -18.25 1.24 -5.27
C GLN A 126 -18.84 -0.04 -4.66
N CYS A 127 -19.65 0.08 -3.60
CA CYS A 127 -20.32 -1.05 -2.97
C CYS A 127 -21.30 -1.72 -3.94
N CYS A 128 -22.06 -0.93 -4.71
CA CYS A 128 -22.97 -1.44 -5.74
C CYS A 128 -22.22 -2.14 -6.88
N GLU A 129 -21.02 -1.68 -7.26
CA GLU A 129 -20.17 -2.38 -8.22
C GLU A 129 -19.65 -3.71 -7.68
N VAL A 130 -19.17 -3.73 -6.43
CA VAL A 130 -18.76 -4.96 -5.73
C VAL A 130 -19.93 -5.95 -5.67
N TRP A 131 -21.13 -5.49 -5.34
CA TRP A 131 -22.34 -6.31 -5.32
C TRP A 131 -22.66 -6.91 -6.69
N ARG A 132 -22.53 -6.14 -7.77
CA ARG A 132 -22.79 -6.64 -9.13
C ARG A 132 -21.91 -7.83 -9.48
N ASP A 133 -20.64 -7.81 -9.08
CA ASP A 133 -19.73 -8.92 -9.37
C ASP A 133 -19.92 -10.08 -8.38
N LEU A 134 -20.11 -9.78 -7.09
CA LEU A 134 -20.39 -10.75 -6.03
C LEU A 134 -21.68 -11.55 -6.30
N SER A 135 -22.77 -10.88 -6.67
CA SER A 135 -24.07 -11.52 -6.90
C SER A 135 -24.01 -12.58 -8.01
N ARG A 136 -23.22 -12.33 -9.07
CA ARG A 136 -22.98 -13.35 -10.11
C ARG A 136 -22.19 -14.53 -9.58
N LYS A 137 -21.18 -14.26 -8.75
CA LYS A 137 -20.34 -15.30 -8.16
C LYS A 137 -21.14 -16.17 -7.18
N LEU A 138 -21.92 -15.55 -6.28
CA LEU A 138 -22.74 -16.25 -5.29
C LEU A 138 -23.85 -17.11 -5.93
N LYS A 139 -24.42 -16.69 -7.07
CA LYS A 139 -25.40 -17.51 -7.82
C LYS A 139 -24.87 -18.88 -8.24
N ASN A 140 -23.55 -19.01 -8.39
CA ASN A 140 -22.89 -20.25 -8.80
C ASN A 140 -22.40 -21.07 -7.60
N LEU A 141 -22.71 -20.66 -6.37
CA LEU A 141 -22.31 -21.33 -5.13
C LEU A 141 -23.51 -21.99 -4.46
N ASN A 142 -23.26 -23.08 -3.74
CA ASN A 142 -24.29 -23.86 -3.06
C ASN A 142 -24.71 -23.26 -1.70
N SER A 143 -24.16 -22.09 -1.33
CA SER A 143 -24.37 -21.42 -0.05
C SER A 143 -24.80 -19.98 -0.28
N ASN A 144 -25.72 -19.49 0.55
CA ASN A 144 -26.26 -18.14 0.47
C ASN A 144 -26.04 -17.39 1.79
N PRO A 145 -24.81 -16.94 2.09
CA PRO A 145 -24.50 -16.23 3.33
C PRO A 145 -25.16 -14.85 3.36
N ASN A 146 -25.51 -14.39 4.55
CA ASN A 146 -25.93 -13.02 4.80
C ASN A 146 -24.76 -12.06 4.55
N LEU A 147 -25.03 -10.94 3.90
CA LEU A 147 -23.99 -10.00 3.50
C LEU A 147 -24.01 -8.76 4.36
N ILE A 148 -22.85 -8.44 4.94
CA ILE A 148 -22.65 -7.24 5.74
C ILE A 148 -21.57 -6.40 5.07
N TYR A 149 -21.80 -5.10 4.99
CA TYR A 149 -20.80 -4.12 4.59
C TYR A 149 -20.49 -3.23 5.80
N ALA A 150 -19.35 -3.47 6.43
CA ALA A 150 -18.92 -2.78 7.63
C ALA A 150 -17.90 -1.69 7.28
N THR A 151 -18.20 -0.44 7.66
CA THR A 151 -17.37 0.72 7.34
C THR A 151 -17.21 1.67 8.52
N ILE A 152 -16.07 2.35 8.64
CA ILE A 152 -15.86 3.32 9.72
C ILE A 152 -16.88 4.46 9.62
N ALA A 153 -17.02 5.03 8.43
CA ALA A 153 -17.95 6.13 8.21
C ALA A 153 -18.73 6.00 6.91
N THR A 154 -19.98 6.47 6.90
CA THR A 154 -20.82 6.51 5.70
C THR A 154 -21.69 7.74 5.71
N THR A 155 -22.04 8.28 4.54
CA THR A 155 -23.16 9.21 4.45
C THR A 155 -24.48 8.45 4.61
N LYS A 156 -25.51 9.12 5.14
CA LYS A 156 -26.87 8.57 5.19
C LYS A 156 -27.34 8.14 3.80
N GLN A 157 -27.19 9.00 2.79
CA GLN A 157 -27.56 8.71 1.41
C GLN A 157 -26.79 7.49 0.85
N GLY A 158 -25.49 7.41 1.11
CA GLY A 158 -24.65 6.31 0.65
C GLY A 158 -25.06 4.97 1.26
N LYS A 159 -25.45 4.97 2.54
CA LYS A 159 -26.02 3.79 3.21
C LYS A 159 -27.35 3.38 2.58
N ASP A 160 -28.30 4.32 2.48
CA ASP A 160 -29.65 4.06 1.93
C ASP A 160 -29.57 3.55 0.48
N GLU A 161 -28.65 4.09 -0.33
CA GLU A 161 -28.39 3.63 -1.70
C GLU A 161 -27.89 2.18 -1.74
N VAL A 162 -26.96 1.79 -0.86
CA VAL A 162 -26.43 0.42 -0.82
C VAL A 162 -27.50 -0.56 -0.35
N GLU A 163 -28.21 -0.24 0.73
CA GLU A 163 -29.24 -1.13 1.30
C GLU A 163 -30.46 -1.27 0.39
N SER A 164 -30.78 -0.27 -0.45
CA SER A 164 -31.88 -0.36 -1.42
C SER A 164 -31.52 -1.08 -2.72
N LYS A 165 -30.24 -1.07 -3.14
CA LYS A 165 -29.79 -1.64 -4.43
C LYS A 165 -29.06 -2.97 -4.32
N THR A 166 -28.77 -3.41 -3.10
CA THR A 166 -27.99 -4.63 -2.85
C THR A 166 -28.64 -5.44 -1.71
N THR A 167 -28.14 -6.64 -1.45
CA THR A 167 -28.55 -7.41 -0.26
C THR A 167 -27.62 -7.17 0.94
N PHE A 168 -26.73 -6.17 0.87
CA PHE A 168 -25.88 -5.81 1.98
C PHE A 168 -26.69 -5.14 3.08
N LYS A 169 -26.47 -5.57 4.32
CA LYS A 169 -26.73 -4.76 5.51
C LYS A 169 -25.51 -3.89 5.79
N VAL A 170 -25.68 -2.58 5.90
CA VAL A 170 -24.56 -1.67 6.18
C VAL A 170 -24.43 -1.45 7.69
N LEU A 171 -23.26 -1.75 8.23
CA LEU A 171 -22.89 -1.47 9.62
C LEU A 171 -21.84 -0.35 9.64
N THR A 172 -21.96 0.58 10.58
CA THR A 172 -21.07 1.75 10.61
C THR A 172 -20.92 2.34 11.99
N SER A 173 -19.69 2.70 12.35
CA SER A 173 -19.43 3.41 13.60
C SER A 173 -19.76 4.90 13.55
N CYS A 174 -19.93 5.47 12.35
CA CYS A 174 -20.22 6.89 12.18
C CYS A 174 -21.06 7.13 10.93
N GLN A 175 -22.34 7.46 11.12
CA GLN A 175 -23.19 7.96 10.05
C GLN A 175 -23.07 9.49 9.97
N ILE A 176 -22.82 10.00 8.76
CA ILE A 176 -22.82 11.43 8.44
C ILE A 176 -24.21 11.78 7.94
N GLU A 177 -24.90 12.63 8.70
CA GLU A 177 -26.25 13.07 8.38
C GLU A 177 -26.25 14.17 7.32
N ASN A 178 -27.36 14.32 6.61
CA ASN A 178 -27.54 15.39 5.63
C ASN A 178 -27.34 16.79 6.24
N SER A 179 -27.68 16.95 7.52
CA SER A 179 -27.48 18.18 8.28
C SER A 179 -26.01 18.56 8.50
N GLU A 180 -25.10 17.60 8.34
CA GLU A 180 -23.65 17.76 8.51
C GLU A 180 -22.93 17.97 7.16
N ILE A 181 -23.67 18.01 6.05
CA ILE A 181 -23.13 18.27 4.72
C ILE A 181 -23.33 19.77 4.40
N PRO A 182 -22.27 20.57 4.18
CA PRO A 182 -22.33 22.03 4.05
C PRO A 182 -23.36 22.58 3.08
N PHE A 183 -23.53 21.91 1.93
CA PHE A 183 -24.34 22.43 0.84
C PHE A 183 -25.62 21.62 0.60
N HIS A 184 -25.95 20.68 1.50
CA HIS A 184 -27.23 19.97 1.48
C HIS A 184 -28.37 20.88 1.96
N ASP A 185 -29.60 20.66 1.50
CA ASP A 185 -30.76 21.50 1.84
C ASP A 185 -31.06 21.48 3.35
N ASP A 186 -30.96 20.31 3.98
CA ASP A 186 -31.08 20.15 5.44
C ASP A 186 -29.85 20.60 6.27
N SER A 187 -28.83 21.21 5.66
CA SER A 187 -27.58 21.56 6.33
C SER A 187 -27.80 22.50 7.53
N LYS A 188 -27.12 22.22 8.63
CA LYS A 188 -27.10 23.08 9.84
C LYS A 188 -25.78 23.83 10.01
N ILE A 189 -24.85 23.69 9.07
CA ILE A 189 -23.52 24.34 9.13
C ILE A 189 -23.64 25.85 8.89
N PHE A 190 -24.43 26.23 7.88
CA PHE A 190 -24.74 27.62 7.58
C PHE A 190 -26.24 27.84 7.84
N THR A 191 -26.55 28.64 8.86
CA THR A 191 -27.94 28.85 9.31
C THR A 191 -28.74 29.81 8.44
N ASN A 192 -28.06 30.65 7.63
CA ASN A 192 -28.70 31.53 6.65
C ASN A 192 -28.34 31.11 5.21
N SER A 193 -29.29 31.29 4.29
CA SER A 193 -29.15 30.83 2.90
C SER A 193 -28.08 31.60 2.13
N SER A 194 -27.94 32.90 2.40
CA SER A 194 -26.94 33.76 1.76
C SER A 194 -25.51 33.30 2.06
N ASP A 195 -25.21 32.88 3.28
CA ASP A 195 -23.89 32.39 3.68
C ASP A 195 -23.64 31.00 3.11
N LYS A 196 -24.66 30.14 3.02
CA LYS A 196 -24.55 28.84 2.34
C LYS A 196 -24.18 29.01 0.86
N GLU A 197 -24.87 29.91 0.16
CA GLU A 197 -24.60 30.22 -1.25
C GLU A 197 -23.21 30.82 -1.43
N ARG A 198 -22.87 31.83 -0.63
CA ARG A 198 -21.54 32.44 -0.62
C ARG A 198 -20.45 31.41 -0.32
N ALA A 199 -20.68 30.51 0.63
CA ALA A 199 -19.73 29.45 0.95
C ALA A 199 -19.51 28.49 -0.21
N LYS A 200 -20.59 28.11 -0.90
CA LYS A 200 -20.51 27.27 -2.09
C LYS A 200 -19.75 27.95 -3.23
N GLU A 201 -19.94 29.25 -3.43
CA GLU A 201 -19.19 30.06 -4.41
C GLU A 201 -17.71 30.12 -4.08
N ILE A 202 -17.36 30.42 -2.83
CA ILE A 202 -15.97 30.46 -2.34
C ILE A 202 -15.30 29.12 -2.54
N VAL A 203 -15.90 28.02 -2.05
CA VAL A 203 -15.27 26.71 -2.20
C VAL A 203 -15.18 26.30 -3.66
N SER A 204 -16.16 26.65 -4.50
CA SER A 204 -16.10 26.41 -5.95
C SER A 204 -14.99 27.21 -6.63
N LYS A 205 -14.76 28.47 -6.22
CA LYS A 205 -13.69 29.34 -6.74
C LYS A 205 -12.32 28.67 -6.60
N TYR A 206 -11.98 28.18 -5.42
CA TYR A 206 -10.72 27.45 -5.21
C TYR A 206 -10.78 26.04 -5.81
N GLY A 207 -11.87 25.31 -5.57
CA GLY A 207 -12.07 23.92 -5.97
C GLY A 207 -11.97 23.68 -7.49
N LYS A 208 -12.35 24.64 -8.32
CA LYS A 208 -12.22 24.55 -9.79
C LYS A 208 -10.76 24.37 -10.24
N ASN A 209 -9.82 24.98 -9.52
CA ASN A 209 -8.40 24.83 -9.81
C ASN A 209 -7.82 23.56 -9.17
N LEU A 210 -8.39 23.09 -8.07
CA LEU A 210 -7.85 21.93 -7.35
C LEU A 210 -8.36 20.61 -7.91
N TYR A 211 -9.64 20.54 -8.24
CA TYR A 211 -10.28 19.35 -8.80
C TYR A 211 -11.37 19.74 -9.82
N PRO A 212 -10.97 20.14 -11.06
CA PRO A 212 -11.87 20.75 -12.03
C PRO A 212 -13.15 19.95 -12.34
N LYS A 213 -13.03 18.61 -12.36
CA LYS A 213 -14.16 17.70 -12.63
C LYS A 213 -15.21 17.73 -11.53
N TYR A 214 -14.79 17.93 -10.29
CA TYR A 214 -15.64 17.88 -9.10
C TYR A 214 -15.14 18.90 -8.05
N PRO A 215 -15.36 20.20 -8.30
CA PRO A 215 -14.81 21.27 -7.46
C PRO A 215 -15.36 21.26 -6.03
N LEU A 216 -16.51 20.60 -5.81
CA LEU A 216 -17.14 20.40 -4.51
C LEU A 216 -16.98 18.95 -4.01
N GLY A 217 -15.96 18.24 -4.48
CA GLY A 217 -15.72 16.84 -4.14
C GLY A 217 -16.53 15.88 -5.03
N TYR A 218 -16.07 14.63 -5.12
CA TYR A 218 -16.60 13.62 -6.04
C TYR A 218 -18.13 13.54 -6.00
N LYS A 219 -18.75 13.64 -7.19
CA LYS A 219 -20.22 13.71 -7.40
C LYS A 219 -20.93 14.84 -6.61
N ASN A 220 -20.21 15.90 -6.27
CA ASN A 220 -20.68 17.09 -5.54
C ASN A 220 -21.19 16.80 -4.13
N ASN A 221 -20.72 15.73 -3.48
CA ASN A 221 -21.12 15.37 -2.12
C ASN A 221 -20.68 16.39 -1.06
N SER A 222 -19.71 17.25 -1.36
CA SER A 222 -19.34 18.39 -0.52
C SER A 222 -18.96 18.03 0.91
N LEU A 223 -18.37 16.86 1.15
CA LEU A 223 -18.18 16.34 2.50
C LEU A 223 -17.08 17.07 3.27
N LEU A 224 -17.19 17.00 4.59
CA LEU A 224 -16.19 17.45 5.55
C LEU A 224 -15.67 16.25 6.36
N VAL A 225 -15.06 15.28 5.69
CA VAL A 225 -14.53 14.07 6.34
C VAL A 225 -13.05 13.87 5.97
N GLY A 226 -12.23 13.44 6.91
CA GLY A 226 -10.82 13.14 6.65
C GLY A 226 -10.34 11.99 7.53
N PHE A 227 -9.40 11.21 7.03
CA PHE A 227 -8.71 10.18 7.81
C PHE A 227 -7.23 10.49 7.86
N TYR A 228 -6.59 10.14 8.98
CA TYR A 228 -5.15 10.34 9.18
C TYR A 228 -4.28 9.65 8.12
N TYR A 229 -4.79 8.61 7.46
CA TYR A 229 -4.09 7.91 6.37
C TYR A 229 -4.42 8.39 4.95
N SER A 230 -5.63 8.91 4.70
CA SER A 230 -6.02 9.43 3.40
C SER A 230 -7.40 10.05 3.46
N THR A 231 -7.53 11.27 2.97
CA THR A 231 -8.82 11.94 2.81
C THR A 231 -9.62 11.35 1.63
N PRO A 232 -10.94 11.07 1.79
CA PRO A 232 -11.79 10.65 0.69
C PRO A 232 -11.94 11.76 -0.36
N ASN A 233 -12.03 11.40 -1.64
CA ASN A 233 -12.20 12.38 -2.71
C ASN A 233 -13.61 13.01 -2.75
N ASN A 234 -14.55 12.52 -1.94
CA ASN A 234 -15.85 13.15 -1.68
C ASN A 234 -15.74 14.41 -0.83
N THR A 235 -14.64 14.57 -0.09
CA THR A 235 -14.35 15.75 0.73
C THR A 235 -14.01 16.94 -0.15
N LEU A 236 -14.34 18.15 0.31
CA LEU A 236 -14.02 19.38 -0.42
C LEU A 236 -12.51 19.43 -0.78
N PRO A 237 -12.15 19.63 -2.06
CA PRO A 237 -10.75 19.57 -2.53
C PRO A 237 -9.78 20.53 -1.85
N ILE A 238 -10.30 21.65 -1.33
CA ILE A 238 -9.52 22.66 -0.57
C ILE A 238 -8.79 22.05 0.63
N PHE A 239 -9.26 20.93 1.17
CA PHE A 239 -8.63 20.28 2.32
C PHE A 239 -7.47 19.36 1.93
N TRP A 240 -7.52 18.67 0.79
CA TRP A 240 -6.65 17.51 0.53
C TRP A 240 -5.88 17.55 -0.80
N SER A 241 -6.26 18.40 -1.75
CA SER A 241 -5.60 18.45 -3.06
C SER A 241 -4.21 19.07 -2.96
N SER A 242 -3.22 18.48 -3.62
CA SER A 242 -1.88 19.07 -3.80
C SER A 242 -1.67 19.69 -5.19
N HIS A 243 -2.73 19.75 -6.01
CA HIS A 243 -2.66 20.31 -7.36
C HIS A 243 -2.43 21.82 -7.35
N ASN A 244 -1.80 22.33 -8.41
CA ASN A 244 -1.55 23.77 -8.61
C ASN A 244 -0.80 24.43 -7.44
N ASN A 245 0.17 23.70 -6.86
CA ASN A 245 0.98 24.12 -5.71
C ASN A 245 0.17 24.44 -4.45
N TRP A 246 -1.09 24.01 -4.39
CA TRP A 246 -1.89 24.09 -3.17
C TRP A 246 -1.26 23.20 -2.11
N LYS A 247 -1.01 23.76 -0.94
CA LYS A 247 -0.52 23.01 0.22
C LYS A 247 -1.75 22.53 0.98
N PRO A 248 -2.08 21.24 1.00
CA PRO A 248 -3.30 20.77 1.66
C PRO A 248 -3.16 20.77 3.19
N LEU A 249 -4.31 20.87 3.87
CA LEU A 249 -4.41 20.73 5.32
C LEU A 249 -4.40 19.26 5.74
N LEU A 250 -5.09 18.42 4.96
CA LEU A 250 -5.25 16.99 5.19
C LEU A 250 -4.45 16.16 4.20
N THR A 251 -4.03 14.97 4.62
CA THR A 251 -3.28 14.06 3.76
C THR A 251 -4.14 13.41 2.67
N LYS A 252 -3.52 13.08 1.54
CA LYS A 252 -4.11 12.28 0.48
C LYS A 252 -3.09 11.27 -0.06
N GLY A 253 -3.31 9.98 0.22
CA GLY A 253 -2.59 8.86 -0.42
C GLY A 253 -1.10 8.71 -0.06
N ASP A 254 -0.32 9.78 -0.22
CA ASP A 254 1.15 9.75 -0.25
C ASP A 254 1.82 10.74 0.76
N ASP A 255 1.05 11.57 1.48
CA ASP A 255 1.55 12.71 2.31
C ASP A 255 1.33 12.52 3.84
N PHE A 256 1.73 11.41 4.45
CA PHE A 256 1.42 11.12 5.86
C PHE A 256 2.22 12.01 6.86
N ARG A 257 1.56 12.65 7.84
CA ARG A 257 2.16 13.66 8.77
C ARG A 257 1.69 13.52 10.24
N ASP A 258 1.90 12.39 10.93
CA ASP A 258 1.64 12.33 12.38
C ASP A 258 2.88 11.88 13.20
N PRO A 259 3.49 12.79 13.98
CA PRO A 259 4.63 12.51 14.86
C PRO A 259 4.29 11.76 16.16
N GLN A 260 3.03 11.71 16.62
CA GLN A 260 2.68 11.14 17.94
C GLN A 260 2.76 9.61 17.98
N PHE A 261 3.00 8.96 16.83
CA PHE A 261 3.37 7.55 16.74
C PHE A 261 4.85 7.29 17.16
N LEU A 262 5.65 8.31 17.47
CA LEU A 262 7.09 8.17 17.73
C LEU A 262 7.45 7.89 19.20
N VAL A 263 6.52 8.02 20.16
CA VAL A 263 6.83 7.87 21.60
C VAL A 263 5.72 7.09 22.31
N GLY A 264 5.91 5.78 22.50
CA GLY A 264 5.09 4.93 23.37
C GLY A 264 5.59 4.92 24.83
N PRO A 265 4.82 4.37 25.79
CA PRO A 265 5.19 4.38 27.22
C PRO A 265 6.39 3.47 27.53
N GLU A 266 7.20 3.85 28.53
CA GLU A 266 8.45 3.17 28.91
C GLU A 266 8.23 1.77 29.51
N ILE A 267 9.02 0.80 29.05
CA ILE A 267 9.06 -0.58 29.58
C ILE A 267 10.50 -0.91 30.01
N ASN A 268 10.68 -1.33 31.27
CA ASN A 268 11.96 -1.80 31.81
C ASN A 268 12.25 -3.23 31.34
N ILE A 269 13.36 -3.45 30.61
CA ILE A 269 13.83 -4.78 30.17
C ILE A 269 15.26 -5.03 30.70
N PRO A 270 15.56 -6.21 31.28
CA PRO A 270 16.85 -6.52 31.90
C PRO A 270 18.01 -6.60 30.89
N GLN A 271 19.15 -5.98 31.26
CA GLN A 271 20.27 -5.58 30.40
C GLN A 271 21.16 -6.70 29.82
N ASN A 272 20.83 -7.98 30.01
CA ASN A 272 21.86 -9.03 29.88
C ASN A 272 21.77 -9.87 28.58
N LEU A 273 20.92 -9.48 27.63
CA LEU A 273 20.78 -10.13 26.33
C LEU A 273 20.68 -9.06 25.23
N THR A 274 21.81 -8.63 24.67
CA THR A 274 21.85 -7.84 23.41
C THR A 274 22.98 -8.33 22.48
N PHE A 275 22.62 -8.69 21.25
CA PHE A 275 23.53 -8.83 20.10
C PHE A 275 23.66 -7.44 19.49
N LYS A 276 24.89 -7.00 19.19
CA LYS A 276 25.17 -5.65 18.66
C LYS A 276 25.21 -5.68 17.14
N GLY A 277 24.26 -5.03 16.47
CA GLY A 277 24.47 -4.54 15.12
C GLY A 277 23.19 -4.40 14.30
N PHE A 278 22.53 -3.27 14.39
CA PHE A 278 22.32 -2.29 13.30
C PHE A 278 21.65 -1.04 13.89
N GLU A 279 22.18 -0.57 15.03
CA GLU A 279 21.69 0.64 15.68
C GLU A 279 22.42 1.88 15.20
N ASN A 280 21.91 2.44 14.12
CA ASN A 280 21.84 3.86 13.76
C ASN A 280 21.75 3.90 12.26
N THR A 281 20.71 4.54 11.72
CA THR A 281 20.70 5.21 10.39
C THR A 281 19.27 5.65 10.05
N PHE A 282 18.77 6.59 10.85
CA PHE A 282 17.74 7.53 10.44
C PHE A 282 18.31 8.91 10.76
N VAL A 283 18.18 9.84 9.81
CA VAL A 283 18.78 11.18 9.74
C VAL A 283 20.13 11.20 9.01
N ASP A 284 20.19 12.07 8.00
CA ASP A 284 21.32 12.50 7.14
C ASP A 284 21.46 11.88 5.74
N ASP A 285 21.65 12.77 4.76
CA ASP A 285 22.21 12.48 3.43
C ASP A 285 23.66 11.92 3.49
N ASN A 286 24.27 11.85 4.69
CA ASN A 286 25.60 11.30 5.01
C ASN A 286 25.62 9.76 5.19
N LEU A 287 24.50 9.09 4.93
CA LEU A 287 24.30 7.66 5.14
C LEU A 287 24.94 6.78 4.05
N LEU A 288 25.06 7.34 2.85
CA LEU A 288 25.73 6.68 1.72
C LEU A 288 27.23 6.53 1.96
N ASP A 289 27.84 7.46 2.73
CA ASP A 289 29.27 7.44 3.07
C ASP A 289 29.68 6.24 3.95
N HIS A 290 28.71 5.54 4.55
CA HIS A 290 28.93 4.37 5.39
C HIS A 290 28.99 3.05 4.59
N PHE A 291 28.56 3.07 3.33
CA PHE A 291 28.67 1.91 2.46
C PHE A 291 29.96 2.02 1.65
N ASP A 292 30.90 1.11 1.89
CA ASP A 292 32.11 0.96 1.07
C ASP A 292 31.72 0.40 -0.31
N VAL A 293 31.22 1.29 -1.17
CA VAL A 293 30.81 1.02 -2.56
C VAL A 293 31.47 2.02 -3.48
N ASP A 294 31.96 1.50 -4.60
CA ASP A 294 32.60 2.28 -5.64
C ASP A 294 31.72 3.48 -6.05
N ALA A 295 32.30 4.68 -6.05
CA ALA A 295 31.60 5.92 -6.38
C ALA A 295 30.94 5.88 -7.77
N ASN A 296 31.50 5.13 -8.72
CA ASN A 296 30.92 4.97 -10.05
C ASN A 296 29.66 4.08 -10.02
N ILE A 297 29.63 3.05 -9.16
CA ILE A 297 28.42 2.25 -8.91
C ILE A 297 27.32 3.16 -8.35
N MET A 298 27.68 4.01 -7.38
CA MET A 298 26.76 4.95 -6.74
C MET A 298 26.15 5.95 -7.73
N ILE A 299 26.97 6.54 -8.61
CA ILE A 299 26.51 7.46 -9.64
C ILE A 299 25.54 6.77 -10.60
N LYS A 300 25.89 5.57 -11.09
CA LYS A 300 25.08 4.81 -12.05
C LYS A 300 23.72 4.41 -11.47
N LEU A 301 23.69 3.92 -10.23
CA LEU A 301 22.44 3.59 -9.56
C LEU A 301 21.60 4.82 -9.27
N THR A 302 22.22 5.94 -8.88
CA THR A 302 21.51 7.21 -8.65
C THR A 302 20.84 7.70 -9.93
N GLN A 303 21.51 7.60 -11.07
CA GLN A 303 20.97 7.96 -12.39
C GLN A 303 19.78 7.08 -12.81
N GLU A 304 19.85 5.77 -12.54
CA GLU A 304 18.78 4.81 -12.89
C GLU A 304 17.58 4.91 -11.94
N LEU A 305 17.82 4.91 -10.63
CA LEU A 305 16.76 4.83 -9.61
C LEU A 305 16.13 6.19 -9.29
N LYS A 306 16.90 7.29 -9.46
CA LYS A 306 16.47 8.68 -9.22
C LYS A 306 15.82 8.91 -7.85
N ASN A 307 16.14 8.08 -6.86
CA ASN A 307 15.57 8.10 -5.52
C ASN A 307 16.53 7.47 -4.51
N THR A 308 17.01 8.29 -3.56
CA THR A 308 18.00 7.91 -2.55
C THR A 308 17.54 6.76 -1.65
N LYS A 309 16.24 6.65 -1.37
CA LYS A 309 15.70 5.55 -0.54
C LYS A 309 15.80 4.19 -1.23
N LEU A 310 15.76 4.16 -2.56
CA LEU A 310 15.94 2.91 -3.33
C LEU A 310 17.41 2.49 -3.34
N LEU A 311 18.33 3.45 -3.37
CA LEU A 311 19.76 3.19 -3.31
C LEU A 311 20.14 2.44 -2.04
N LEU A 312 19.64 2.89 -0.89
CA LEU A 312 19.87 2.26 0.42
C LEU A 312 19.43 0.79 0.49
N ILE A 313 18.49 0.36 -0.38
CA ILE A 313 18.05 -1.04 -0.46
C ILE A 313 18.90 -1.88 -1.40
N ILE A 314 19.33 -1.31 -2.52
CA ILE A 314 20.04 -2.04 -3.58
C ILE A 314 21.54 -2.16 -3.28
N ILE A 315 22.14 -1.16 -2.64
CA ILE A 315 23.56 -1.13 -2.29
C ILE A 315 24.02 -2.37 -1.49
N PRO A 316 23.33 -2.79 -0.41
CA PRO A 316 23.71 -3.99 0.35
C PRO A 316 23.68 -5.27 -0.50
N VAL A 317 22.75 -5.36 -1.46
CA VAL A 317 22.62 -6.52 -2.34
C VAL A 317 23.82 -6.60 -3.28
N ILE A 318 24.23 -5.47 -3.86
CA ILE A 318 25.41 -5.35 -4.72
C ILE A 318 26.68 -5.77 -3.97
N GLN A 319 26.85 -5.31 -2.73
CA GLN A 319 27.99 -5.67 -1.88
C GLN A 319 28.01 -7.16 -1.55
N ARG A 320 26.86 -7.73 -1.14
CA ARG A 320 26.77 -9.17 -0.82
C ARG A 320 27.10 -10.05 -2.01
N LEU A 321 26.61 -9.69 -3.19
CA LEU A 321 26.94 -10.38 -4.43
C LEU A 321 28.37 -10.13 -4.92
N LYS A 322 29.07 -9.15 -4.34
CA LYS A 322 30.41 -8.70 -4.73
C LYS A 322 30.46 -8.27 -6.20
N LEU A 323 29.41 -7.59 -6.68
CA LEU A 323 29.34 -7.12 -8.06
C LEU A 323 30.30 -5.95 -8.26
N LYS A 324 31.17 -6.06 -9.25
CA LYS A 324 32.06 -4.98 -9.67
C LYS A 324 31.31 -3.95 -10.50
N GLU A 325 31.85 -2.73 -10.58
CA GLU A 325 31.27 -1.62 -11.34
C GLU A 325 30.91 -1.99 -12.78
N ALA A 326 31.82 -2.66 -13.49
CA ALA A 326 31.59 -3.11 -14.86
C ALA A 326 30.35 -4.00 -14.96
N ILE A 327 30.16 -4.93 -14.02
CA ILE A 327 29.03 -5.86 -14.02
C ILE A 327 27.73 -5.15 -13.67
N VAL A 328 27.74 -4.22 -12.71
CA VAL A 328 26.56 -3.39 -12.38
C VAL A 328 26.12 -2.58 -13.60
N THR A 329 27.08 -2.05 -14.37
CA THR A 329 26.82 -1.26 -15.57
C THR A 329 26.13 -2.08 -16.64
N GLU A 330 26.71 -3.25 -16.97
CA GLU A 330 26.12 -4.15 -17.96
C GLU A 330 24.77 -4.71 -17.49
N LEU A 331 24.58 -4.93 -16.19
CA LEU A 331 23.30 -5.35 -15.63
C LEU A 331 22.22 -4.28 -15.80
N ILE A 332 22.52 -3.01 -15.50
CA ILE A 332 21.58 -1.89 -15.71
C ILE A 332 21.22 -1.77 -17.20
N LYS A 333 22.22 -1.88 -18.09
CA LYS A 333 22.03 -1.86 -19.54
C LYS A 333 21.11 -3.00 -20.00
N LEU A 334 21.39 -4.24 -19.59
CA LEU A 334 20.58 -5.41 -19.89
C LEU A 334 19.14 -5.27 -19.37
N ILE A 335 18.95 -4.75 -18.15
CA ILE A 335 17.60 -4.46 -17.61
C ILE A 335 16.87 -3.44 -18.48
N ASN A 336 17.56 -2.40 -18.96
CA ASN A 336 16.97 -1.37 -19.81
C ASN A 336 16.57 -1.91 -21.19
N GLU A 337 17.40 -2.75 -21.81
CA GLU A 337 17.08 -3.38 -23.10
C GLU A 337 15.90 -4.37 -22.96
N LEU A 338 15.92 -5.23 -21.95
CA LEU A 338 14.80 -6.15 -21.70
C LEU A 338 13.49 -5.43 -21.35
N LYS A 339 13.55 -4.29 -20.65
CA LYS A 339 12.37 -3.43 -20.43
C LYS A 339 11.78 -2.93 -21.75
N ALA A 340 12.64 -2.53 -22.70
CA ALA A 340 12.22 -2.06 -24.02
C ALA A 340 11.59 -3.20 -24.85
N GLU A 341 12.23 -4.37 -24.90
CA GLU A 341 11.71 -5.55 -25.59
C GLU A 341 10.33 -5.98 -25.07
N VAL A 342 10.18 -6.06 -23.75
CA VAL A 342 8.88 -6.39 -23.10
C VAL A 342 7.80 -5.35 -23.43
N HIS A 343 8.18 -4.08 -23.57
CA HIS A 343 7.27 -3.01 -23.95
C HIS A 343 6.79 -3.15 -25.41
N GLU A 344 7.69 -3.50 -26.34
CA GLU A 344 7.35 -3.67 -27.76
C GLU A 344 6.49 -4.91 -28.03
N HIS A 345 6.74 -6.01 -27.31
CA HIS A 345 6.05 -7.29 -27.53
C HIS A 345 4.83 -7.55 -26.62
N LYS A 346 4.47 -6.58 -25.76
CA LYS A 346 3.31 -6.50 -24.83
C LYS A 346 3.07 -7.65 -23.84
N ASN A 347 3.50 -8.88 -24.10
CA ASN A 347 3.16 -10.09 -23.32
C ASN A 347 4.35 -11.03 -23.04
N VAL A 348 5.58 -10.62 -23.32
CA VAL A 348 6.77 -11.44 -23.03
C VAL A 348 7.13 -11.31 -21.54
N THR A 349 7.39 -12.44 -20.89
CA THR A 349 7.82 -12.52 -19.49
C THR A 349 9.18 -13.20 -19.43
N SER A 350 10.08 -12.71 -18.58
CA SER A 350 11.41 -13.30 -18.45
C SER A 350 11.95 -13.08 -17.04
N ALA A 351 12.99 -13.82 -16.65
CA ALA A 351 13.65 -13.62 -15.38
C ALA A 351 15.16 -13.80 -15.51
N ILE A 352 15.91 -12.97 -14.78
CA ILE A 352 17.37 -13.08 -14.62
C ILE A 352 17.67 -13.33 -13.15
N PHE A 353 18.53 -14.30 -12.86
CA PHE A 353 19.02 -14.58 -11.52
C PHE A 353 20.54 -14.37 -11.49
N ILE A 354 20.99 -13.46 -10.64
CA ILE A 354 22.42 -13.18 -10.45
C ILE A 354 22.88 -13.60 -9.06
N SER A 355 23.94 -14.40 -9.01
CA SER A 355 24.51 -14.95 -7.77
C SER A 355 26.00 -15.28 -7.96
N ASP A 356 26.68 -15.78 -6.93
CA ASP A 356 28.05 -16.27 -7.08
C ASP A 356 28.13 -17.56 -7.92
N LYS A 357 29.33 -17.85 -8.42
CA LYS A 357 29.60 -19.01 -9.27
C LYS A 357 29.22 -20.35 -8.62
N GLU A 358 29.35 -20.45 -7.30
CA GLU A 358 29.04 -21.69 -6.58
C GLU A 358 27.53 -21.95 -6.54
N THR A 359 26.75 -20.90 -6.28
CA THR A 359 25.28 -20.95 -6.19
C THR A 359 24.68 -21.23 -7.57
N VAL A 360 25.10 -20.50 -8.61
CA VAL A 360 24.62 -20.78 -9.98
C VAL A 360 25.09 -22.16 -10.46
N GLY A 361 26.25 -22.64 -10.01
CA GLY A 361 26.76 -23.97 -10.35
C GLY A 361 25.92 -25.14 -9.81
N LYS A 362 25.08 -24.91 -8.79
CA LYS A 362 24.18 -25.92 -8.20
C LYS A 362 22.86 -26.09 -8.96
N LEU A 363 22.56 -25.19 -9.90
CA LEU A 363 21.30 -25.19 -10.63
C LEU A 363 21.26 -26.26 -11.73
N LYS A 364 20.05 -26.75 -12.04
CA LYS A 364 19.82 -27.76 -13.07
C LYS A 364 19.38 -27.11 -14.38
N TYR A 365 20.33 -26.91 -15.27
CA TYR A 365 20.13 -26.24 -16.55
C TYR A 365 19.49 -27.16 -17.59
N TYR A 366 18.50 -26.64 -18.31
CA TYR A 366 17.95 -27.30 -19.50
C TYR A 366 18.54 -26.73 -20.79
N ILE A 367 19.06 -25.50 -20.74
CA ILE A 367 19.95 -24.90 -21.75
C ILE A 367 21.19 -24.44 -21.00
N LYS A 368 22.36 -24.95 -21.40
CA LYS A 368 23.65 -24.51 -20.90
C LYS A 368 24.34 -23.69 -21.97
N ILE A 369 24.95 -22.60 -21.55
CA ILE A 369 25.65 -21.66 -22.41
C ILE A 369 27.06 -21.57 -21.87
N ASP A 370 28.03 -21.81 -22.75
CA ASP A 370 29.43 -21.68 -22.41
C ASP A 370 29.93 -20.31 -22.91
N ASP A 371 30.78 -19.67 -22.12
CA ASP A 371 31.56 -18.47 -22.47
C ASP A 371 30.79 -17.19 -22.90
N THR A 372 29.48 -17.09 -22.68
CA THR A 372 28.73 -15.85 -22.97
C THR A 372 28.84 -14.84 -21.83
N SER A 373 29.24 -13.61 -22.15
CA SER A 373 29.29 -12.48 -21.20
C SER A 373 27.93 -11.76 -21.11
N ILE A 374 27.63 -11.17 -19.96
CA ILE A 374 26.50 -10.26 -19.74
C ILE A 374 26.48 -9.08 -20.72
N SER A 375 27.66 -8.72 -21.26
CA SER A 375 27.81 -7.67 -22.28
C SER A 375 27.27 -8.07 -23.66
N GLU A 376 27.06 -9.36 -23.92
CA GLU A 376 26.45 -9.88 -25.15
C GLU A 376 24.92 -9.82 -25.06
N THR A 377 24.40 -8.60 -24.88
CA THR A 377 23.00 -8.34 -24.49
C THR A 377 22.00 -8.96 -25.45
N LYS A 378 22.30 -8.97 -26.76
CA LYS A 378 21.44 -9.55 -27.80
C LYS A 378 21.20 -11.06 -27.61
N SER A 379 22.25 -11.83 -27.34
CA SER A 379 22.15 -13.28 -27.10
C SER A 379 21.28 -13.56 -25.88
N ILE A 380 21.37 -12.71 -24.85
CA ILE A 380 20.59 -12.83 -23.61
C ILE A 380 19.12 -12.47 -23.85
N ILE A 381 18.85 -11.45 -24.66
CA ILE A 381 17.49 -11.07 -25.07
C ILE A 381 16.82 -12.20 -25.86
N ASP A 382 17.54 -12.82 -26.80
CA ASP A 382 17.01 -13.95 -27.57
C ASP A 382 16.61 -15.12 -26.67
N LEU A 383 17.40 -15.42 -25.63
CA LEU A 383 17.07 -16.41 -24.61
C LEU A 383 15.89 -15.99 -23.74
N ALA A 384 15.84 -14.71 -23.34
CA ALA A 384 14.76 -14.16 -22.53
C ALA A 384 13.43 -14.22 -23.27
N ASN A 385 13.43 -13.96 -24.58
CA ASN A 385 12.25 -14.03 -25.44
C ASN A 385 11.71 -15.45 -25.63
N GLN A 386 12.54 -16.47 -25.38
CA GLN A 386 12.14 -17.88 -25.41
C GLN A 386 11.82 -18.45 -24.01
N SER A 387 12.02 -17.63 -22.97
CA SER A 387 11.79 -17.99 -21.57
C SER A 387 10.39 -17.55 -21.10
N ASN A 388 9.96 -18.07 -19.95
CA ASN A 388 8.82 -17.54 -19.22
C ASN A 388 9.25 -17.29 -17.78
N GLY A 389 9.46 -16.02 -17.42
CA GLY A 389 10.00 -15.62 -16.11
C GLY A 389 9.26 -16.15 -14.87
N PHE A 390 8.03 -16.63 -15.02
CA PHE A 390 7.25 -17.28 -13.96
C PHE A 390 7.63 -18.75 -13.73
N GLU A 391 8.26 -19.38 -14.71
CA GLU A 391 8.55 -20.81 -14.79
C GLU A 391 10.04 -21.11 -14.84
N ASP A 392 10.82 -20.22 -15.48
CA ASP A 392 12.25 -20.37 -15.66
C ASP A 392 13.01 -19.05 -15.52
N CYS A 393 14.34 -19.16 -15.57
CA CYS A 393 15.23 -18.05 -15.34
C CYS A 393 16.58 -18.25 -16.02
N ILE A 394 17.17 -17.16 -16.48
CA ILE A 394 18.55 -17.09 -16.97
C ILE A 394 19.47 -16.86 -15.77
N ALA A 395 20.43 -17.75 -15.55
CA ALA A 395 21.42 -17.59 -14.48
C ALA A 395 22.68 -16.87 -14.98
N ILE A 396 23.12 -15.88 -14.22
CA ILE A 396 24.35 -15.12 -14.45
C ILE A 396 25.18 -15.16 -13.17
N ASP A 397 26.47 -15.43 -13.29
CA ASP A 397 27.36 -15.35 -12.12
C ASP A 397 27.76 -13.90 -11.79
N ASN A 398 28.35 -13.69 -10.62
CA ASN A 398 28.78 -12.36 -10.16
C ASN A 398 29.97 -11.77 -10.93
N LYS A 399 30.54 -12.52 -11.89
CA LYS A 399 31.54 -12.06 -12.86
C LYS A 399 30.90 -11.70 -14.21
N GLY A 400 29.58 -11.82 -14.33
CA GLY A 400 28.85 -11.52 -15.55
C GLY A 400 28.94 -12.64 -16.60
N ILE A 401 29.21 -13.88 -16.20
CA ILE A 401 29.16 -15.03 -17.12
C ILE A 401 27.74 -15.60 -17.09
N VAL A 402 27.13 -15.71 -18.27
CA VAL A 402 25.81 -16.33 -18.45
C VAL A 402 25.99 -17.84 -18.48
N ILE A 403 25.37 -18.54 -17.54
CA ILE A 403 25.49 -20.00 -17.43
C ILE A 403 24.44 -20.73 -18.26
N GLY A 404 23.25 -20.12 -18.41
CA GLY A 404 22.13 -20.63 -19.19
C GLY A 404 20.80 -20.59 -18.46
N ASN A 405 19.82 -21.31 -18.98
CA ASN A 405 18.46 -21.33 -18.45
C ASN A 405 18.19 -22.58 -17.62
N PHE A 406 17.50 -22.38 -16.51
CA PHE A 406 17.02 -23.45 -15.64
C PHE A 406 15.55 -23.19 -15.28
N THR A 407 14.82 -24.27 -14.98
CA THR A 407 13.42 -24.20 -14.56
C THR A 407 13.36 -24.17 -13.03
N TYR A 408 12.45 -23.38 -12.46
CA TYR A 408 12.20 -23.44 -11.03
C TYR A 408 11.63 -24.81 -10.63
N ASP A 409 11.92 -25.25 -9.41
CA ASP A 409 11.31 -26.47 -8.89
C ASP A 409 9.78 -26.36 -8.84
N LYS A 410 9.10 -27.48 -9.15
CA LYS A 410 7.62 -27.56 -9.13
C LYS A 410 7.02 -27.48 -7.72
N ASP A 411 7.84 -27.61 -6.68
CA ASP A 411 7.40 -27.52 -5.28
C ASP A 411 7.03 -26.08 -4.92
N GLU A 412 5.77 -25.74 -5.18
CA GLU A 412 5.15 -24.51 -4.71
C GLU A 412 4.98 -24.60 -3.19
N ALA A 413 5.82 -23.88 -2.43
CA ALA A 413 5.47 -23.54 -1.07
C ALA A 413 4.07 -22.89 -1.08
N LYS A 414 3.21 -23.23 -0.10
CA LYS A 414 1.88 -22.64 0.07
C LYS A 414 1.99 -21.16 0.49
N LEU A 415 2.44 -20.31 -0.43
CA LEU A 415 2.55 -18.87 -0.28
C LEU A 415 1.20 -18.27 -0.67
N ASN A 416 0.23 -18.38 0.24
CA ASN A 416 -1.18 -18.05 -0.01
C ASN A 416 -1.40 -16.57 -0.40
N TYR A 417 -0.45 -15.69 -0.06
CA TYR A 417 -0.48 -14.24 -0.36
C TYR A 417 0.19 -13.85 -1.67
N ILE A 418 0.79 -14.81 -2.39
CA ILE A 418 1.50 -14.57 -3.63
C ILE A 418 0.67 -15.14 -4.79
N PRO A 419 0.41 -14.34 -5.85
CA PRO A 419 -0.27 -14.80 -7.06
C PRO A 419 0.35 -16.12 -7.54
N LYS A 420 -0.49 -17.08 -7.96
CA LYS A 420 -0.03 -18.42 -8.36
C LYS A 420 1.12 -18.38 -9.36
N SER A 421 1.04 -17.49 -10.35
CA SER A 421 2.09 -17.27 -11.35
C SER A 421 3.45 -16.87 -10.77
N LEU A 422 3.48 -16.19 -9.62
CA LEU A 422 4.71 -15.69 -8.99
C LEU A 422 5.32 -16.66 -7.98
N ARG A 423 4.60 -17.72 -7.58
CA ARG A 423 5.01 -18.58 -6.46
C ARG A 423 6.32 -19.29 -6.71
N ARG A 424 6.54 -19.79 -7.92
CA ARG A 424 7.77 -20.53 -8.29
C ARG A 424 8.99 -19.63 -8.21
N ALA A 425 8.95 -18.49 -8.90
CA ALA A 425 9.99 -17.47 -8.87
C ALA A 425 10.31 -16.98 -7.44
N VAL A 426 9.29 -16.66 -6.64
CA VAL A 426 9.50 -16.19 -5.26
C VAL A 426 10.03 -17.29 -4.34
N ASN A 427 9.49 -18.51 -4.42
CA ASN A 427 9.96 -19.65 -3.65
C ASN A 427 11.42 -19.98 -3.99
N PHE A 428 11.78 -19.97 -5.27
CA PHE A 428 13.15 -20.12 -5.71
C PHE A 428 14.06 -19.05 -5.09
N SER A 429 13.69 -17.78 -5.22
CA SER A 429 14.44 -16.66 -4.63
C SER A 429 14.61 -16.80 -3.11
N SER A 430 13.62 -17.37 -2.40
CA SER A 430 13.69 -17.55 -0.94
C SER A 430 14.75 -18.58 -0.50
N LYS A 431 15.05 -19.56 -1.36
CA LYS A 431 15.99 -20.66 -1.07
C LYS A 431 17.42 -20.33 -1.50
N MET A 432 17.60 -19.39 -2.42
CA MET A 432 18.89 -19.07 -3.02
C MET A 432 19.48 -17.75 -2.50
N GLU A 433 20.81 -17.67 -2.44
CA GLU A 433 21.57 -16.45 -2.17
C GLU A 433 21.77 -15.66 -3.47
N GLY A 434 20.75 -14.96 -3.97
CA GLY A 434 20.90 -14.19 -5.21
C GLY A 434 19.77 -13.23 -5.50
N LEU A 435 20.05 -12.31 -6.43
CA LEU A 435 19.10 -11.30 -6.88
C LEU A 435 18.35 -11.84 -8.09
N LEU A 436 17.04 -11.93 -7.96
CA LEU A 436 16.13 -12.29 -9.03
C LEU A 436 15.48 -11.02 -9.59
N ILE A 437 15.62 -10.80 -10.89
CA ILE A 437 15.01 -9.71 -11.63
C ILE A 437 13.92 -10.32 -12.50
N LEU A 438 12.66 -10.03 -12.17
CA LEU A 438 11.51 -10.61 -12.83
C LEU A 438 10.79 -9.57 -13.70
N PHE A 439 10.70 -9.85 -14.99
CA PHE A 439 9.95 -9.07 -15.97
C PHE A 439 8.56 -9.69 -16.14
N GLU A 440 7.53 -9.03 -15.62
CA GLU A 440 6.15 -9.57 -15.54
C GLU A 440 5.30 -9.24 -16.79
N GLY A 441 5.87 -8.62 -17.83
CA GLY A 441 5.10 -8.02 -18.91
C GLY A 441 4.59 -6.61 -18.58
N GLU A 442 3.92 -5.95 -19.54
CA GLU A 442 3.28 -4.63 -19.35
C GLU A 442 4.17 -3.54 -18.71
N ASN A 443 5.47 -3.52 -19.04
CA ASN A 443 6.45 -2.57 -18.47
C ASN A 443 6.59 -2.67 -16.93
N ARG A 444 6.49 -3.90 -16.38
CA ARG A 444 6.69 -4.18 -14.96
C ARG A 444 7.94 -5.03 -14.74
N VAL A 445 8.81 -4.55 -13.85
CA VAL A 445 10.02 -5.28 -13.42
C VAL A 445 10.06 -5.31 -11.90
N ASN A 446 10.45 -6.44 -11.32
CA ASN A 446 10.57 -6.60 -9.89
C ASN A 446 11.94 -7.15 -9.53
N LEU A 447 12.63 -6.48 -8.61
CA LEU A 447 13.84 -7.01 -7.99
C LEU A 447 13.44 -7.75 -6.72
N ILE A 448 13.82 -9.01 -6.64
CA ILE A 448 13.44 -9.95 -5.58
C ILE A 448 14.70 -10.57 -5.00
N TRP A 449 14.84 -10.51 -3.68
CA TRP A 449 15.96 -11.10 -2.94
C TRP A 449 15.41 -11.86 -1.75
N LYS A 450 15.84 -13.11 -1.54
CA LYS A 450 15.36 -13.98 -0.45
C LYS A 450 13.82 -14.07 -0.39
N GLY A 451 13.19 -14.12 -1.56
CA GLY A 451 11.74 -14.19 -1.71
C GLY A 451 11.00 -12.89 -1.36
N GLN A 452 11.72 -11.82 -1.02
CA GLN A 452 11.15 -10.50 -0.79
C GLN A 452 11.35 -9.63 -2.01
N ARG A 453 10.27 -9.01 -2.48
CA ARG A 453 10.33 -7.98 -3.50
C ARG A 453 10.90 -6.71 -2.87
N LEU A 454 12.08 -6.29 -3.33
CA LEU A 454 12.82 -5.13 -2.85
C LEU A 454 12.25 -3.84 -3.46
N ILE A 455 12.28 -3.78 -4.79
CA ILE A 455 11.81 -2.63 -5.55
C ILE A 455 11.07 -3.09 -6.82
N SER A 456 10.17 -2.26 -7.31
CA SER A 456 9.42 -2.50 -8.54
C SER A 456 9.54 -1.31 -9.49
N HIS A 457 9.74 -1.59 -10.76
CA HIS A 457 9.60 -0.62 -11.84
C HIS A 457 8.20 -0.70 -12.45
N ARG A 458 7.54 0.43 -12.61
CA ARG A 458 6.27 0.58 -13.36
C ARG A 458 6.13 2.01 -13.87
N LYS A 459 5.45 2.23 -14.99
CA LYS A 459 5.19 3.60 -15.52
C LYS A 459 6.45 4.49 -15.53
N SER A 460 7.57 3.93 -15.98
CA SER A 460 8.87 4.61 -16.12
C SER A 460 9.56 5.05 -14.81
N ASN A 461 9.13 4.53 -13.65
CA ASN A 461 9.73 4.86 -12.36
C ASN A 461 9.93 3.62 -11.49
N TRP A 462 10.93 3.67 -10.62
CA TRP A 462 11.17 2.68 -9.58
C TRP A 462 10.46 3.07 -8.27
N TYR A 463 9.97 2.07 -7.54
CA TYR A 463 9.24 2.22 -6.29
C TYR A 463 9.76 1.24 -5.25
N LEU A 464 9.77 1.66 -3.98
CA LEU A 464 9.94 0.76 -2.85
C LEU A 464 8.75 -0.18 -2.80
N THR A 465 9.01 -1.47 -2.69
CA THR A 465 7.96 -2.42 -2.32
C THR A 465 8.06 -2.62 -0.81
N PRO A 466 7.03 -2.28 -0.02
CA PRO A 466 7.08 -2.56 1.41
C PRO A 466 7.10 -4.08 1.59
N SER A 467 8.19 -4.61 2.15
CA SER A 467 8.32 -6.05 2.38
C SER A 467 7.27 -6.50 3.40
N ASN A 468 6.77 -7.73 3.25
CA ASN A 468 5.88 -8.34 4.25
C ASN A 468 6.53 -8.35 5.65
N PHE A 469 7.86 -8.35 5.71
CA PHE A 469 8.66 -8.33 6.94
C PHE A 469 8.81 -6.92 7.54
N GLU A 470 8.97 -5.87 6.75
CA GLU A 470 8.93 -4.49 7.27
C GLU A 470 7.55 -4.13 7.79
N LYS A 471 6.47 -4.63 7.17
CA LYS A 471 5.11 -4.47 7.69
C LYS A 471 4.92 -5.24 9.00
N LEU A 472 5.48 -6.44 9.13
CA LEU A 472 5.43 -7.24 10.36
C LEU A 472 6.30 -6.63 11.47
N ASN A 473 7.51 -6.15 11.18
CA ASN A 473 8.42 -5.50 12.13
C ASN A 473 7.94 -4.11 12.54
N THR A 474 7.37 -3.34 11.62
CA THR A 474 6.72 -2.06 11.97
C THR A 474 5.52 -2.35 12.86
N SER A 475 4.74 -3.38 12.55
CA SER A 475 3.62 -3.79 13.39
C SER A 475 4.04 -4.34 14.75
N LEU A 476 5.14 -5.09 14.86
CA LEU A 476 5.66 -5.66 16.12
C LEU A 476 6.39 -4.61 16.99
N ALA A 477 7.17 -3.70 16.38
CA ALA A 477 7.77 -2.57 17.06
C ALA A 477 6.73 -1.58 17.58
N GLN A 478 5.65 -1.36 16.80
CA GLN A 478 4.49 -0.60 17.24
C GLN A 478 3.66 -1.34 18.30
N LEU A 479 3.52 -2.67 18.21
CA LEU A 479 2.77 -3.47 19.20
C LEU A 479 3.42 -3.47 20.59
N HIS A 480 4.76 -3.44 20.63
CA HIS A 480 5.55 -3.62 21.86
C HIS A 480 6.25 -2.34 22.35
N GLY A 481 6.07 -1.21 21.67
CA GLY A 481 6.61 0.08 22.10
C GLY A 481 8.15 0.17 22.08
N VAL A 482 8.81 -0.64 21.27
CA VAL A 482 10.28 -0.74 21.19
C VAL A 482 10.75 -0.01 19.93
N LYS A 483 11.86 0.74 19.99
CA LYS A 483 12.40 1.38 18.77
C LYS A 483 12.73 0.28 17.74
N LYS A 484 12.49 0.53 16.44
CA LYS A 484 12.71 -0.41 15.31
C LYS A 484 14.07 -1.11 15.37
N ILE A 485 15.04 -0.41 15.94
CA ILE A 485 16.43 -0.73 16.13
C ILE A 485 16.66 -1.79 17.24
N GLN A 486 15.88 -1.73 18.32
CA GLN A 486 15.92 -2.64 19.47
C GLN A 486 15.25 -3.99 19.19
N LEU A 487 14.31 -4.05 18.23
CA LEU A 487 13.70 -5.31 17.76
C LEU A 487 14.62 -6.09 16.82
N ILE A 488 15.52 -5.40 16.12
CA ILE A 488 16.55 -6.00 15.27
C ILE A 488 17.60 -6.70 16.15
N ASP A 489 18.03 -6.05 17.24
CA ASP A 489 18.95 -6.65 18.22
C ASP A 489 18.32 -7.81 19.01
N PHE A 490 16.99 -7.83 19.23
CA PHE A 490 16.26 -8.93 19.88
C PHE A 490 16.13 -10.18 18.98
N LEU A 491 15.97 -10.00 17.67
CA LEU A 491 15.80 -11.10 16.71
C LEU A 491 17.11 -11.67 16.18
N LEU A 492 18.23 -10.96 16.34
CA LEU A 492 19.60 -11.45 16.04
C LEU A 492 20.21 -12.27 17.19
N LEU A 493 19.50 -12.41 18.33
CA LEU A 493 19.86 -13.23 19.49
C LEU A 493 19.20 -14.61 19.55
N GLN A 494 18.38 -14.98 18.56
CA GLN A 494 17.94 -16.35 18.31
C GLN A 494 18.64 -16.88 17.06
#